data_AF-A0A919PPZ8-F1
#
_entry.id   AF-A0A919PPZ8-F1
#
_cell.length_a   1.000
_cell.length_b   1.000
_cell.length_c   1.000
_cell.angle_alpha   90.00
_cell.angle_beta   90.00
_cell.angle_gamma   90.00
#
_symmetry.space_group_name_H-M   'P 1'
#
loop_
_entity.id
_entity.type
_entity.pdbx_description
1 polymer ?
#
loop_
_entity_poly.entity_id
_entity_poly.type
_entity_poly.pdbx_seq_one_letter_code
_entity_poly.pdbx_strand_id
1 'polypeptide(L)'
;MSALGVADARTRLDADLAASVRRTSLVRQVFYVVVLLVALTGQVWGAHEALALPLLFAIPAVAALELGGIVVLSNADTRRRLGERAVVSRALSAAIAVGAVSFNWLAHDDKLLAGFFAGMSALGYLVWLMHTENQRRDRLRAIGALPPTTPAYELAGHWLRHPLLTLRAKSLAKISPELGLYGSLDAARAQQRQEQRTKAIAKVLHRKIRAAVDPTTADIATATYDLDAIADRLAAQPDYDGLTDLIARDLHPARLLHTDEDLVGQLEAAQATAAAAVADAKAATARADDGAAQLREEQDRRTQVEAELQAVMERAEAEALRRADAADRAETLATLMQQQHEARDAAEAETARLSELVEQLQSDLTAAQACYATAETAVAVAEAKTAVTKPAGKRQPSAAERIAKAVARSPKATDATIAARLDLSEATVKRHRRRQAVDSVSTPDGQQATGSVPLLHAA
;
A
#
# COMPACT_ATOMS: atom_id res chain seq x y z
N MET A 1 -8.00 -34.83 -17.23
CA MET A 1 -7.12 -33.74 -16.77
C MET A 1 -6.33 -34.23 -15.58
N SER A 2 -5.01 -34.34 -15.71
CA SER A 2 -4.11 -34.80 -14.64
C SER A 2 -4.09 -33.81 -13.48
N ALA A 3 -3.97 -34.31 -12.23
CA ALA A 3 -3.93 -33.48 -11.01
C ALA A 3 -2.85 -32.39 -11.05
N LEU A 4 -1.73 -32.65 -11.75
CA LEU A 4 -0.66 -31.69 -12.04
C LEU A 4 -1.15 -30.48 -12.87
N GLY A 5 -2.04 -30.70 -13.85
CA GLY A 5 -2.59 -29.63 -14.67
C GLY A 5 -3.58 -28.72 -13.91
N VAL A 6 -4.31 -29.27 -12.94
CA VAL A 6 -5.23 -28.48 -12.08
C VAL A 6 -4.45 -27.63 -11.09
N ALA A 7 -3.36 -28.15 -10.52
CA ALA A 7 -2.49 -27.41 -9.62
C ALA A 7 -1.81 -26.22 -10.32
N ASP A 8 -1.24 -26.44 -11.51
CA ASP A 8 -0.61 -25.38 -12.32
C ASP A 8 -1.63 -24.31 -12.73
N ALA A 9 -2.85 -24.71 -13.12
CA ALA A 9 -3.93 -23.77 -13.43
C ALA A 9 -4.31 -22.88 -12.24
N ARG A 10 -4.40 -23.45 -11.02
CA ARG A 10 -4.68 -22.66 -9.80
C ARG A 10 -3.56 -21.68 -9.48
N THR A 11 -2.30 -22.12 -9.54
CA THR A 11 -1.16 -21.25 -9.27
C THR A 11 -1.08 -20.08 -10.25
N ARG A 12 -1.36 -20.33 -11.54
CA ARG A 12 -1.45 -19.25 -12.53
C ARG A 12 -2.58 -18.28 -12.22
N LEU A 13 -3.76 -18.78 -11.86
CA LEU A 13 -4.91 -17.96 -11.49
C LEU A 13 -4.61 -17.07 -10.27
N ASP A 14 -3.93 -17.62 -9.26
CA ASP A 14 -3.54 -16.88 -8.06
C ASP A 14 -2.51 -15.78 -8.39
N ALA A 15 -1.55 -16.09 -9.27
CA ALA A 15 -0.55 -15.12 -9.73
C ALA A 15 -1.21 -13.98 -10.54
N ASP A 16 -2.15 -14.31 -11.42
CA ASP A 16 -2.91 -13.34 -12.20
C ASP A 16 -3.81 -12.47 -11.30
N LEU A 17 -4.44 -13.08 -10.29
CA LEU A 17 -5.23 -12.35 -9.30
C LEU A 17 -4.34 -11.39 -8.50
N ALA A 18 -3.18 -11.84 -8.03
CA ALA A 18 -2.23 -10.99 -7.31
C ALA A 18 -1.72 -9.83 -8.17
N ALA A 19 -1.44 -10.08 -9.46
CA ALA A 19 -1.06 -9.04 -10.41
C ALA A 19 -2.20 -8.02 -10.63
N SER A 20 -3.44 -8.51 -10.78
CA SER A 20 -4.63 -7.66 -10.94
C SER A 20 -4.89 -6.78 -9.71
N VAL A 21 -4.76 -7.33 -8.50
CA VAL A 21 -4.89 -6.58 -7.24
C VAL A 21 -3.83 -5.48 -7.13
N ARG A 22 -2.56 -5.80 -7.44
CA ARG A 22 -1.47 -4.81 -7.46
C ARG A 22 -1.74 -3.69 -8.47
N ARG A 23 -2.15 -4.05 -9.70
CA ARG A 23 -2.47 -3.08 -10.75
C ARG A 23 -3.63 -2.17 -10.34
N THR A 24 -4.69 -2.75 -9.78
CA THR A 24 -5.85 -2.00 -9.28
C THR A 24 -5.48 -1.07 -8.13
N SER A 25 -4.57 -1.49 -7.24
CA SER A 25 -4.03 -0.64 -6.18
C SER A 25 -3.25 0.54 -6.75
N LEU A 26 -2.39 0.31 -7.75
CA LEU A 26 -1.62 1.35 -8.41
C LEU A 26 -2.52 2.36 -9.14
N VAL A 27 -3.48 1.89 -9.94
CA VAL A 27 -4.43 2.77 -10.65
C VAL A 27 -5.18 3.65 -9.67
N ARG A 28 -5.62 3.10 -8.53
CA ARG A 28 -6.30 3.86 -7.47
C ARG A 28 -5.39 4.89 -6.82
N GLN A 29 -4.13 4.56 -6.57
CA GLN A 29 -3.15 5.49 -6.00
C GLN A 29 -2.86 6.64 -6.96
N VAL A 30 -2.67 6.36 -8.25
CA VAL A 30 -2.51 7.39 -9.29
C VAL A 30 -3.75 8.28 -9.35
N PHE A 31 -4.94 7.68 -9.38
CA PHE A 31 -6.19 8.43 -9.34
C PHE A 31 -6.29 9.35 -8.12
N TYR A 32 -5.95 8.85 -6.94
CA TYR A 32 -5.93 9.65 -5.71
C TYR A 32 -4.95 10.82 -5.81
N VAL A 33 -3.73 10.61 -6.31
CA VAL A 33 -2.74 11.68 -6.50
C VAL A 33 -3.26 12.75 -7.47
N VAL A 34 -3.86 12.34 -8.57
CA VAL A 34 -4.45 13.28 -9.54
C VAL A 34 -5.58 14.09 -8.90
N VAL A 35 -6.50 13.44 -8.20
CA VAL A 35 -7.61 14.10 -7.50
C VAL A 35 -7.08 15.09 -6.45
N LEU A 36 -6.06 14.69 -5.70
CA LEU A 36 -5.42 15.52 -4.69
C LEU A 36 -4.75 16.76 -5.32
N LEU A 37 -4.03 16.61 -6.43
CA LEU A 37 -3.39 17.74 -7.12
C LEU A 37 -4.42 18.75 -7.65
N VAL A 38 -5.55 18.26 -8.19
CA VAL A 38 -6.65 19.14 -8.63
C VAL A 38 -7.27 19.88 -7.45
N ALA A 39 -7.52 19.20 -6.33
CA ALA A 39 -8.04 19.81 -5.11
C ALA A 39 -7.07 20.86 -4.53
N LEU A 40 -5.77 20.54 -4.48
CA LEU A 40 -4.71 21.45 -4.06
C LEU A 40 -4.65 22.72 -4.93
N THR A 41 -4.82 22.56 -6.24
CA THR A 41 -4.84 23.70 -7.16
C THR A 41 -5.99 24.65 -6.82
N GLY A 42 -7.18 24.12 -6.56
CA GLY A 42 -8.34 24.92 -6.11
C GLY A 42 -8.09 25.62 -4.77
N GLN A 43 -7.46 24.96 -3.81
CA GLN A 43 -7.16 25.58 -2.51
C GLN A 43 -6.08 26.67 -2.61
N VAL A 44 -5.03 26.45 -3.39
CA VAL A 44 -3.96 27.44 -3.61
C VAL A 44 -4.53 28.66 -4.34
N TRP A 45 -5.35 28.44 -5.36
CA TRP A 45 -6.02 29.50 -6.10
C TRP A 45 -6.97 30.30 -5.20
N GLY A 46 -7.86 29.61 -4.48
CA GLY A 46 -8.77 30.23 -3.53
C GLY A 46 -8.07 30.98 -2.39
N ALA A 47 -6.93 30.48 -1.90
CA ALA A 47 -6.11 31.19 -0.92
C ALA A 47 -5.48 32.45 -1.49
N HIS A 48 -5.03 32.42 -2.74
CA HIS A 48 -4.49 33.58 -3.41
C HIS A 48 -5.56 34.67 -3.64
N GLU A 49 -6.75 34.27 -4.10
CA GLU A 49 -7.82 35.23 -4.42
C GLU A 49 -8.57 35.71 -3.17
N ALA A 50 -9.07 34.80 -2.33
CA ALA A 50 -9.95 35.15 -1.21
C ALA A 50 -9.19 35.70 0.01
N LEU A 51 -7.94 35.27 0.22
CA LEU A 51 -7.12 35.69 1.36
C LEU A 51 -5.98 36.65 0.97
N ALA A 52 -5.88 37.00 -0.32
CA ALA A 52 -4.80 37.83 -0.87
C ALA A 52 -3.39 37.33 -0.49
N LEU A 53 -3.24 36.01 -0.32
CA LEU A 53 -1.97 35.40 0.05
C LEU A 53 -1.07 35.26 -1.19
N PRO A 54 0.18 35.75 -1.16
CA PRO A 54 1.12 35.50 -2.25
C PRO A 54 1.31 34.00 -2.48
N LEU A 55 1.40 33.58 -3.75
CA LEU A 55 1.57 32.17 -4.12
C LEU A 55 2.72 31.47 -3.38
N LEU A 56 3.81 32.22 -3.11
CA LEU A 56 4.97 31.75 -2.36
C LEU A 56 4.62 31.22 -0.97
N PHE A 57 3.59 31.79 -0.32
CA PHE A 57 3.12 31.37 1.01
C PHE A 57 1.89 30.47 0.92
N ALA A 58 1.01 30.68 -0.06
CA ALA A 58 -0.20 29.89 -0.25
C ALA A 58 0.12 28.41 -0.53
N ILE A 59 1.07 28.14 -1.44
CA ILE A 59 1.47 26.77 -1.80
C ILE A 59 1.96 25.96 -0.58
N PRO A 60 3.01 26.38 0.16
CA PRO A 60 3.49 25.61 1.29
C PRO A 60 2.48 25.54 2.44
N ALA A 61 1.66 26.56 2.65
CA ALA A 61 0.63 26.55 3.70
C ALA A 61 -0.46 25.50 3.41
N VAL A 62 -1.01 25.50 2.19
CA VAL A 62 -2.01 24.52 1.76
C VAL A 62 -1.41 23.11 1.75
N ALA A 63 -0.18 22.95 1.23
CA ALA A 63 0.50 21.66 1.23
C ALA A 63 0.72 21.12 2.65
N ALA A 64 1.11 21.98 3.62
CA ALA A 64 1.29 21.59 5.00
C ALA A 64 -0.03 21.16 5.67
N LEU A 65 -1.13 21.86 5.37
CA LEU A 65 -2.46 21.52 5.88
C LEU A 65 -2.92 20.16 5.36
N GLU A 66 -2.84 19.94 4.05
CA GLU A 66 -3.21 18.66 3.42
C GLU A 66 -2.32 17.50 3.90
N LEU A 67 -1.00 17.72 3.98
CA LEU A 67 -0.08 16.72 4.51
C LEU A 67 -0.36 16.43 5.99
N GLY A 68 -0.69 17.45 6.80
CA GLY A 68 -1.13 17.29 8.18
C GLY A 68 -2.38 16.41 8.29
N GLY A 69 -3.36 16.61 7.39
CA GLY A 69 -4.54 15.74 7.27
C GLY A 69 -4.17 14.29 6.99
N ILE A 70 -3.26 14.05 6.04
CA ILE A 70 -2.76 12.70 5.70
C ILE A 70 -2.03 12.06 6.89
N VAL A 71 -1.20 12.81 7.61
CA VAL A 71 -0.44 12.31 8.77
C VAL A 71 -1.37 11.92 9.92
N VAL A 72 -2.32 12.77 10.28
CA VAL A 72 -3.32 12.48 11.34
C VAL A 72 -4.08 11.20 11.01
N LEU A 73 -4.45 11.06 9.75
CA LEU A 73 -5.27 9.97 9.26
C LEU A 73 -4.47 8.66 9.13
N SER A 74 -3.21 8.72 8.68
CA SER A 74 -2.25 7.61 8.72
C SER A 74 -2.01 7.11 10.15
N ASN A 75 -1.86 8.02 11.10
CA ASN A 75 -1.71 7.67 12.52
C ASN A 75 -2.97 6.97 13.06
N ALA A 76 -4.17 7.43 12.66
CA ALA A 76 -5.44 6.78 12.99
C ALA A 76 -5.46 5.32 12.51
N ASP A 77 -4.97 5.07 11.29
CA ASP A 77 -4.88 3.74 10.73
C ASP A 77 -3.89 2.86 11.47
N THR A 78 -2.70 3.38 11.79
CA THR A 78 -1.70 2.64 12.58
C THR A 78 -2.26 2.24 13.94
N ARG A 79 -2.93 3.17 14.65
CA ARG A 79 -3.58 2.87 15.94
C ARG A 79 -4.70 1.84 15.81
N ARG A 80 -5.47 1.88 14.72
CA ARG A 80 -6.50 0.85 14.44
C ARG A 80 -5.94 -0.51 14.07
N ARG A 81 -4.72 -0.56 13.52
CA ARG A 81 -4.00 -1.83 13.30
C ARG A 81 -3.54 -2.44 14.63
N LEU A 82 -3.32 -1.62 15.66
CA LEU A 82 -3.04 -2.06 17.03
C LEU A 82 -4.31 -2.41 17.84
N GLY A 83 -5.50 -2.33 17.24
CA GLY A 83 -6.77 -2.67 17.89
C GLY A 83 -7.48 -1.51 18.59
N GLU A 84 -6.89 -0.30 18.62
CA GLU A 84 -7.54 0.88 19.18
C GLU A 84 -8.64 1.43 18.24
N ARG A 85 -9.68 2.06 18.79
CA ARG A 85 -10.77 2.63 17.97
C ARG A 85 -10.36 3.90 17.20
N ALA A 86 -9.28 4.58 17.60
CA ALA A 86 -8.74 5.82 17.00
C ALA A 86 -9.80 6.87 16.63
N VAL A 87 -10.86 6.99 17.43
CA VAL A 87 -12.04 7.83 17.12
C VAL A 87 -11.65 9.30 16.99
N VAL A 88 -10.79 9.79 17.87
CA VAL A 88 -10.34 11.20 17.88
C VAL A 88 -9.60 11.56 16.59
N SER A 89 -8.64 10.74 16.16
CA SER A 89 -7.87 10.99 14.94
C SER A 89 -8.76 10.95 13.69
N ARG A 90 -9.78 10.08 13.67
CA ARG A 90 -10.78 10.07 12.59
C ARG A 90 -11.67 11.30 12.60
N ALA A 91 -12.15 11.72 13.77
CA ALA A 91 -12.94 12.92 13.90
C ALA A 91 -12.15 14.16 13.45
N LEU A 92 -10.87 14.25 13.84
CA LEU A 92 -9.97 15.31 13.39
C LEU A 92 -9.75 15.28 11.88
N SER A 93 -9.48 14.11 11.31
CA SER A 93 -9.32 13.97 9.85
C SER A 93 -10.60 14.33 9.08
N ALA A 94 -11.77 13.90 9.57
CA ALA A 94 -13.06 14.27 8.98
C ALA A 94 -13.30 15.79 9.09
N ALA A 95 -12.94 16.41 10.21
CA ALA A 95 -13.04 17.85 10.39
C ALA A 95 -12.13 18.62 9.42
N ILE A 96 -10.89 18.16 9.22
CA ILE A 96 -9.96 18.75 8.23
C ILE A 96 -10.54 18.63 6.83
N ALA A 97 -11.07 17.46 6.45
CA ALA A 97 -11.69 17.25 5.14
C ALA A 97 -12.92 18.15 4.93
N VAL A 98 -13.79 18.28 5.93
CA VAL A 98 -14.94 19.21 5.88
C VAL A 98 -14.46 20.66 5.75
N GLY A 99 -13.39 21.02 6.45
CA GLY A 99 -12.76 22.34 6.34
C GLY A 99 -12.26 22.62 4.93
N ALA A 100 -11.54 21.66 4.32
CA ALA A 100 -11.05 21.77 2.95
C ALA A 100 -12.18 21.93 1.92
N VAL A 101 -13.23 21.11 2.04
CA VAL A 101 -14.44 21.20 1.18
C VAL A 101 -15.12 22.56 1.35
N SER A 102 -15.31 23.01 2.58
CA SER A 102 -15.94 24.31 2.88
C SER A 102 -15.11 25.47 2.35
N PHE A 103 -13.79 25.40 2.51
CA PHE A 103 -12.87 26.40 1.98
C PHE A 103 -12.97 26.48 0.45
N ASN A 104 -12.90 25.35 -0.25
CA ASN A 104 -13.04 25.32 -1.72
C ASN A 104 -14.38 25.88 -2.20
N TRP A 105 -15.47 25.65 -1.45
CA TRP A 105 -16.78 26.21 -1.75
C TRP A 105 -16.85 27.73 -1.54
N LEU A 106 -16.25 28.24 -0.47
CA LEU A 106 -16.33 29.65 -0.07
C LEU A 106 -15.32 30.53 -0.78
N ALA A 107 -14.14 30.01 -1.13
CA ALA A 107 -13.02 30.77 -1.67
C ALA A 107 -13.16 31.11 -3.17
N HIS A 108 -14.20 30.62 -3.84
CA HIS A 108 -14.44 30.88 -5.26
C HIS A 108 -15.77 31.60 -5.46
N ASP A 109 -15.75 32.66 -6.27
CA ASP A 109 -16.95 33.43 -6.62
C ASP A 109 -17.87 32.63 -7.56
N ASP A 110 -17.29 31.97 -8.56
CA ASP A 110 -18.01 31.05 -9.44
C ASP A 110 -18.36 29.75 -8.69
N LYS A 111 -19.66 29.55 -8.44
CA LYS A 111 -20.16 28.39 -7.68
C LYS A 111 -20.08 27.07 -8.44
N LEU A 112 -19.98 27.09 -9.77
CA LEU A 112 -19.71 25.86 -10.54
C LEU A 112 -18.27 25.40 -10.30
N LEU A 113 -17.32 26.32 -10.38
CA LEU A 113 -15.91 26.05 -10.11
C LEU A 113 -15.68 25.68 -8.64
N ALA A 114 -16.32 26.40 -7.72
CA ALA A 114 -16.32 26.08 -6.29
C ALA A 114 -16.83 24.66 -6.02
N GLY A 115 -17.96 24.29 -6.65
CA GLY A 115 -18.54 22.96 -6.54
C GLY A 115 -17.64 21.87 -7.09
N PHE A 116 -16.94 22.11 -8.21
CA PHE A 116 -15.97 21.18 -8.76
C PHE A 116 -14.81 20.91 -7.78
N PHE A 117 -14.15 21.96 -7.27
CA PHE A 117 -13.02 21.78 -6.33
C PHE A 117 -13.45 21.20 -4.99
N ALA A 118 -14.60 21.61 -4.45
CA ALA A 118 -15.18 21.02 -3.26
C ALA A 118 -15.50 19.52 -3.46
N GLY A 119 -16.06 19.18 -4.62
CA GLY A 119 -16.32 17.79 -5.03
C GLY A 119 -15.04 16.96 -5.13
N MET A 120 -13.97 17.51 -5.70
CA MET A 120 -12.68 16.83 -5.81
C MET A 120 -12.03 16.58 -4.43
N SER A 121 -12.09 17.55 -3.50
CA SER A 121 -11.64 17.35 -2.12
C SER A 121 -12.43 16.25 -1.41
N ALA A 122 -13.76 16.26 -1.52
CA ALA A 122 -14.61 15.22 -0.93
C ALA A 122 -14.33 13.83 -1.53
N LEU A 123 -14.18 13.76 -2.86
CA LEU A 123 -13.87 12.53 -3.57
C LEU A 123 -12.51 11.96 -3.15
N GLY A 124 -11.48 12.80 -3.03
CA GLY A 124 -10.15 12.41 -2.57
C GLY A 124 -10.20 11.76 -1.19
N TYR A 125 -10.91 12.40 -0.25
CA TYR A 125 -11.11 11.87 1.10
C TYR A 125 -11.86 10.52 1.11
N LEU A 126 -12.95 10.41 0.36
CA LEU A 126 -13.77 9.18 0.29
C LEU A 126 -12.99 8.00 -0.31
N VAL A 127 -12.26 8.25 -1.40
CA VAL A 127 -11.46 7.22 -2.08
C VAL A 127 -10.36 6.71 -1.15
N TRP A 128 -9.70 7.62 -0.44
CA TRP A 128 -8.70 7.27 0.55
C TRP A 128 -9.31 6.43 1.69
N LEU A 129 -10.45 6.86 2.24
CA LEU A 129 -11.13 6.15 3.33
C LEU A 129 -11.55 4.74 2.92
N MET A 130 -12.08 4.60 1.70
CA MET A 130 -12.42 3.29 1.14
C MET A 130 -11.17 2.42 0.99
N HIS A 131 -10.06 2.98 0.53
CA HIS A 131 -8.81 2.25 0.34
C HIS A 131 -8.27 1.71 1.67
N THR A 132 -8.19 2.56 2.70
CA THR A 132 -7.60 2.19 3.99
C THR A 132 -8.48 1.23 4.78
N GLU A 133 -9.81 1.38 4.73
CA GLU A 133 -10.73 0.39 5.29
C GLU A 133 -10.64 -0.96 4.59
N ASN A 134 -10.48 -0.99 3.26
CA ASN A 134 -10.31 -2.24 2.53
C ASN A 134 -9.00 -2.93 2.92
N GLN A 135 -7.87 -2.21 2.91
CA GLN A 135 -6.60 -2.76 3.37
C GLN A 135 -6.67 -3.30 4.80
N ARG A 136 -7.33 -2.57 5.70
CA ARG A 136 -7.52 -3.00 7.09
C ARG A 136 -8.32 -4.29 7.15
N ARG A 137 -9.45 -4.37 6.44
CA ARG A 137 -10.29 -5.59 6.39
C ARG A 137 -9.52 -6.78 5.82
N ASP A 138 -8.75 -6.56 4.76
CA ASP A 138 -7.97 -7.63 4.11
C ASP A 138 -6.88 -8.16 5.04
N ARG A 139 -6.17 -7.27 5.75
CA ARG A 139 -5.20 -7.71 6.77
C ARG A 139 -5.85 -8.42 7.96
N LEU A 140 -6.97 -7.91 8.44
CA LEU A 140 -7.70 -8.55 9.54
C LEU A 140 -8.18 -9.96 9.16
N ARG A 141 -8.53 -10.18 7.89
CA ARG A 141 -8.83 -11.53 7.37
C ARG A 141 -7.56 -12.38 7.26
N ALA A 142 -6.45 -11.81 6.79
CA ALA A 142 -5.18 -12.53 6.69
C ALA A 142 -4.67 -13.04 8.04
N ILE A 143 -4.89 -12.30 9.13
CA ILE A 143 -4.54 -12.73 10.50
C ILE A 143 -5.66 -13.52 11.20
N GLY A 144 -6.76 -13.85 10.51
CA GLY A 144 -7.89 -14.60 11.08
C GLY A 144 -8.77 -13.83 12.07
N ALA A 145 -8.54 -12.52 12.28
CA ALA A 145 -9.32 -11.68 13.18
C ALA A 145 -10.68 -11.25 12.60
N LEU A 146 -10.90 -11.42 11.30
CA LEU A 146 -12.20 -11.28 10.65
C LEU A 146 -12.65 -12.61 10.04
N PRO A 147 -13.95 -12.96 10.12
CA PRO A 147 -14.48 -14.13 9.41
C PRO A 147 -14.30 -13.97 7.89
N PRO A 148 -14.26 -15.09 7.15
CA PRO A 148 -14.14 -15.07 5.70
C PRO A 148 -15.24 -14.22 5.06
N THR A 149 -14.96 -13.69 3.86
CA THR A 149 -15.93 -12.86 3.14
C THR A 149 -17.19 -13.66 2.86
N THR A 150 -18.33 -13.18 3.37
CA THR A 150 -19.63 -13.76 3.04
C THR A 150 -19.85 -13.69 1.53
N PRO A 151 -20.58 -14.66 0.94
CA PRO A 151 -20.91 -14.65 -0.47
C PRO A 151 -21.56 -13.33 -0.93
N ALA A 152 -21.29 -12.94 -2.17
CA ALA A 152 -21.92 -11.77 -2.77
C ALA A 152 -23.34 -12.12 -3.23
N TYR A 153 -24.34 -11.65 -2.47
CA TYR A 153 -25.74 -11.78 -2.85
C TYR A 153 -26.10 -10.70 -3.88
N GLU A 154 -26.75 -11.10 -4.97
CA GLU A 154 -27.16 -10.16 -6.03
C GLU A 154 -28.10 -9.08 -5.48
N LEU A 155 -27.86 -7.82 -5.86
CA LEU A 155 -28.68 -6.70 -5.41
C LEU A 155 -30.15 -6.85 -5.87
N ALA A 156 -30.36 -7.10 -7.15
CA ALA A 156 -31.70 -7.20 -7.72
C ALA A 156 -32.38 -8.53 -7.39
N GLY A 157 -31.65 -9.65 -7.53
CA GLY A 157 -32.21 -10.98 -7.34
C GLY A 157 -32.53 -11.31 -5.88
N HIS A 158 -31.65 -10.95 -4.95
CA HIS A 158 -31.74 -11.37 -3.55
C HIS A 158 -32.18 -10.23 -2.63
N TRP A 159 -31.46 -9.11 -2.66
CA TRP A 159 -31.74 -8.00 -1.74
C TRP A 159 -33.08 -7.31 -2.00
N LEU A 160 -33.39 -7.00 -3.27
CA LEU A 160 -34.61 -6.28 -3.61
C LEU A 160 -35.86 -7.14 -3.48
N ARG A 161 -35.79 -8.42 -3.90
CA ARG A 161 -36.94 -9.33 -3.83
C ARG A 161 -37.15 -9.93 -2.43
N HIS A 162 -36.07 -10.28 -1.74
CA HIS A 162 -36.12 -11.02 -0.47
C HIS A 162 -35.12 -10.48 0.57
N PRO A 163 -35.28 -9.24 1.06
CA PRO A 163 -34.30 -8.60 1.95
C PRO A 163 -34.11 -9.36 3.26
N LEU A 164 -35.19 -9.83 3.88
CA LEU A 164 -35.13 -10.56 5.15
C LEU A 164 -34.46 -11.94 5.01
N LEU A 165 -34.80 -12.68 3.95
CA LEU A 165 -34.16 -13.97 3.66
C LEU A 165 -32.66 -13.79 3.41
N THR A 166 -32.29 -12.75 2.65
CA THR A 166 -30.90 -12.45 2.30
C THR A 166 -30.08 -12.06 3.53
N LEU A 167 -30.65 -11.25 4.44
CA LEU A 167 -30.02 -10.93 5.73
C LEU A 167 -29.74 -12.20 6.55
N ARG A 168 -30.71 -13.13 6.58
CA ARG A 168 -30.60 -14.38 7.32
C ARG A 168 -29.60 -15.36 6.70
N ALA A 169 -29.62 -15.51 5.38
CA ALA A 169 -28.63 -16.26 4.64
C ALA A 169 -27.22 -15.70 4.88
N LYS A 170 -27.08 -14.37 4.90
CA LYS A 170 -25.81 -13.71 5.21
C LYS A 170 -25.35 -13.97 6.65
N SER A 171 -26.23 -14.01 7.64
CA SER A 171 -25.86 -14.38 9.00
C SER A 171 -25.45 -15.84 9.13
N LEU A 172 -26.13 -16.76 8.42
CA LEU A 172 -25.77 -18.18 8.39
C LEU A 172 -24.40 -18.39 7.73
N ALA A 173 -24.17 -17.76 6.57
CA ALA A 173 -22.88 -17.81 5.89
C ALA A 173 -21.71 -17.20 6.69
N LYS A 174 -22.01 -16.33 7.66
CA LYS A 174 -21.00 -15.77 8.56
C LYS A 174 -20.56 -16.76 9.65
N ILE A 175 -21.48 -17.61 10.10
CA ILE A 175 -21.24 -18.65 11.12
C ILE A 175 -20.66 -19.90 10.47
N SER A 176 -21.20 -20.29 9.31
CA SER A 176 -20.88 -21.48 8.54
C SER A 176 -20.45 -21.08 7.12
N PRO A 177 -19.17 -20.69 6.92
CA PRO A 177 -18.66 -20.27 5.62
C PRO A 177 -18.76 -21.36 4.53
N GLU A 178 -18.77 -22.63 4.92
CA GLU A 178 -18.90 -23.80 4.04
C GLU A 178 -20.20 -23.83 3.23
N LEU A 179 -21.25 -23.15 3.70
CA LEU A 179 -22.56 -23.11 3.03
C LEU A 179 -22.52 -22.39 1.66
N GLY A 180 -21.52 -21.54 1.41
CA GLY A 180 -21.45 -20.74 0.18
C GLY A 180 -22.69 -19.86 -0.06
N LEU A 181 -22.90 -19.39 -1.29
CA LEU A 181 -24.03 -18.52 -1.65
C LEU A 181 -25.38 -19.26 -1.64
N TYR A 182 -25.45 -20.39 -2.33
CA TYR A 182 -26.71 -21.11 -2.53
C TYR A 182 -27.10 -21.91 -1.28
N GLY A 183 -26.12 -22.57 -0.64
CA GLY A 183 -26.39 -23.33 0.59
C GLY A 183 -26.84 -22.43 1.73
N SER A 184 -26.35 -21.20 1.84
CA SER A 184 -26.81 -20.26 2.86
C SER A 184 -28.26 -19.79 2.62
N LEU A 185 -28.66 -19.61 1.36
CA LEU A 185 -30.04 -19.29 0.98
C LEU A 185 -30.98 -20.46 1.24
N ASP A 186 -30.56 -21.68 0.91
CA ASP A 186 -31.37 -22.87 1.15
C ASP A 186 -31.50 -23.19 2.63
N ALA A 187 -30.44 -23.02 3.41
CA ALA A 187 -30.48 -23.10 4.87
C ALA A 187 -31.42 -22.03 5.46
N ALA A 188 -31.36 -20.78 4.97
CA ALA A 188 -32.27 -19.73 5.41
C ALA A 188 -33.74 -20.05 5.06
N ARG A 189 -34.00 -20.61 3.87
CA ARG A 189 -35.35 -21.07 3.46
C ARG A 189 -35.82 -22.24 4.31
N ALA A 190 -34.95 -23.20 4.60
CA ALA A 190 -35.28 -24.35 5.45
C ALA A 190 -35.63 -23.90 6.86
N GLN A 191 -34.82 -22.99 7.44
CA GLN A 191 -35.10 -22.40 8.75
C GLN A 191 -36.43 -21.64 8.77
N GLN A 192 -36.71 -20.84 7.73
CA GLN A 192 -37.99 -20.13 7.61
C GLN A 192 -39.18 -21.09 7.50
N ARG A 193 -39.06 -22.17 6.70
CA ARG A 193 -40.10 -23.20 6.60
C ARG A 193 -40.32 -23.90 7.94
N GLN A 194 -39.25 -24.19 8.67
CA GLN A 194 -39.35 -24.81 9.99
C GLN A 194 -40.10 -23.91 10.98
N GLU A 195 -39.75 -22.63 11.06
CA GLU A 195 -40.45 -21.67 11.93
C GLU A 195 -41.94 -21.55 11.57
N GLN A 196 -42.27 -21.55 10.28
CA GLN A 196 -43.66 -21.51 9.83
C GLN A 196 -44.42 -22.78 10.24
N ARG A 197 -43.78 -23.95 10.13
CA ARG A 197 -44.34 -25.23 10.59
C ARG A 197 -44.55 -25.25 12.10
N THR A 198 -43.53 -24.90 12.90
CA THR A 198 -43.64 -24.84 14.36
C THR A 198 -44.77 -23.91 14.79
N LYS A 199 -44.86 -22.69 14.21
CA LYS A 199 -45.96 -21.76 14.50
C LYS A 199 -47.34 -22.30 14.14
N ALA A 200 -47.46 -23.02 13.02
CA ALA A 200 -48.71 -23.65 12.62
C ALA A 200 -49.12 -24.76 13.60
N ILE A 201 -48.17 -25.61 14.00
CA ILE A 201 -48.37 -26.68 14.98
C ILE A 201 -48.77 -26.08 16.33
N ALA A 202 -48.03 -25.10 16.84
CA ALA A 202 -48.33 -24.41 18.09
C ALA A 202 -49.74 -23.78 18.07
N LYS A 203 -50.12 -23.13 16.96
CA LYS A 203 -51.47 -22.57 16.78
C LYS A 203 -52.56 -23.63 16.82
N VAL A 204 -52.34 -24.79 16.17
CA VAL A 204 -53.30 -25.91 16.20
C VAL A 204 -53.38 -26.52 17.59
N LEU A 205 -52.25 -26.69 18.28
CA LEU A 205 -52.18 -27.22 19.64
C LEU A 205 -52.95 -26.31 20.61
N HIS A 206 -52.72 -25.00 20.54
CA HIS A 206 -53.42 -24.01 21.34
C HIS A 206 -54.94 -24.08 21.12
N ARG A 207 -55.38 -24.18 19.87
CA ARG A 207 -56.81 -24.33 19.52
C ARG A 207 -57.39 -25.64 20.06
N LYS A 208 -56.66 -26.76 19.94
CA LYS A 208 -57.13 -28.07 20.43
C LYS A 208 -57.25 -28.11 21.95
N ILE A 209 -56.27 -27.56 22.67
CA ILE A 209 -56.32 -27.45 24.14
C ILE A 209 -57.55 -26.64 24.56
N ARG A 210 -57.74 -25.45 23.97
CA ARG A 210 -58.89 -24.59 24.29
C ARG A 210 -60.25 -25.20 23.96
N ALA A 211 -60.31 -26.12 23.00
CA ALA A 211 -61.54 -26.84 22.65
C ALA A 211 -61.80 -28.06 23.57
N ALA A 212 -60.76 -28.63 24.16
CA ALA A 212 -60.85 -29.86 24.95
C ALA A 212 -61.02 -29.63 26.46
N VAL A 213 -60.59 -28.49 26.99
CA VAL A 213 -60.69 -28.14 28.42
C VAL A 213 -61.41 -26.81 28.65
N ASP A 214 -61.83 -26.53 29.88
CA ASP A 214 -62.46 -25.26 30.23
C ASP A 214 -61.49 -24.07 30.04
N PRO A 215 -62.01 -22.84 29.84
CA PRO A 215 -61.18 -21.68 29.50
C PRO A 215 -60.06 -21.40 30.51
N THR A 216 -60.35 -21.57 31.81
CA THR A 216 -59.40 -21.31 32.90
C THR A 216 -58.26 -22.32 32.87
N THR A 217 -58.58 -23.60 32.69
CA THR A 217 -57.58 -24.66 32.55
C THR A 217 -56.76 -24.51 31.26
N ALA A 218 -57.38 -24.06 30.16
CA ALA A 218 -56.66 -23.77 28.91
C ALA A 218 -55.65 -22.63 29.06
N ASP A 219 -56.01 -21.56 29.78
CA ASP A 219 -55.14 -20.42 30.04
C ASP A 219 -53.98 -20.81 30.98
N ILE A 220 -54.26 -21.61 32.02
CA ILE A 220 -53.21 -22.18 32.90
C ILE A 220 -52.28 -23.09 32.10
N ALA A 221 -52.81 -23.97 31.25
CA ALA A 221 -52.01 -24.87 30.43
C ALA A 221 -51.15 -24.12 29.41
N THR A 222 -51.67 -23.07 28.77
CA THR A 222 -50.90 -22.23 27.84
C THR A 222 -49.81 -21.43 28.56
N ALA A 223 -50.08 -20.96 29.78
CA ALA A 223 -49.09 -20.22 30.56
C ALA A 223 -48.01 -21.12 31.20
N THR A 224 -48.36 -22.38 31.50
CA THR A 224 -47.47 -23.32 32.20
C THR A 224 -46.65 -24.17 31.22
N TYR A 225 -47.21 -24.55 30.08
CA TYR A 225 -46.52 -25.33 29.06
C TYR A 225 -46.02 -24.44 27.92
N ASP A 226 -44.73 -24.55 27.62
CA ASP A 226 -44.14 -23.96 26.43
C ASP A 226 -44.62 -24.73 25.19
N LEU A 227 -45.72 -24.26 24.61
CA LEU A 227 -46.33 -24.85 23.43
C LEU A 227 -45.40 -24.81 22.21
N ASP A 228 -44.46 -23.86 22.16
CA ASP A 228 -43.48 -23.77 21.08
C ASP A 228 -42.42 -24.87 21.23
N ALA A 229 -41.92 -25.12 22.44
CA ALA A 229 -41.00 -26.24 22.70
C ALA A 229 -41.66 -27.61 22.44
N ILE A 230 -42.95 -27.77 22.75
CA ILE A 230 -43.71 -28.98 22.40
C ILE A 230 -43.86 -29.10 20.89
N ALA A 231 -44.19 -28.01 20.20
CA ALA A 231 -44.31 -27.99 18.75
C ALA A 231 -42.98 -28.33 18.05
N ASP A 232 -41.85 -27.85 18.58
CA ASP A 232 -40.52 -28.17 18.06
C ASP A 232 -40.18 -29.65 18.24
N ARG A 233 -40.47 -30.24 19.41
CA ARG A 233 -40.28 -31.68 19.64
C ARG A 233 -41.17 -32.52 18.72
N LEU A 234 -42.43 -32.11 18.54
CA LEU A 234 -43.37 -32.79 17.66
C LEU A 234 -42.95 -32.66 16.19
N ALA A 235 -42.41 -31.52 15.78
CA ALA A 235 -41.87 -31.32 14.44
C ALA A 235 -40.59 -32.14 14.18
N ALA A 236 -39.81 -32.44 15.24
CA ALA A 236 -38.60 -33.24 15.16
C ALA A 236 -38.85 -34.76 15.15
N GLN A 237 -40.00 -35.20 15.68
CA GLN A 237 -40.44 -36.60 15.67
C GLN A 237 -41.74 -36.73 14.85
N PRO A 238 -41.67 -36.60 13.52
CA PRO A 238 -42.84 -36.77 12.69
C PRO A 238 -43.29 -38.24 12.74
N ASP A 239 -44.36 -38.50 13.49
CA ASP A 239 -45.09 -39.76 13.47
C ASP A 239 -45.94 -39.81 12.19
N TYR A 240 -45.30 -40.12 11.07
CA TYR A 240 -45.96 -40.22 9.77
C TYR A 240 -47.02 -41.33 9.77
N ASP A 241 -46.82 -42.40 10.51
CA ASP A 241 -47.77 -43.51 10.61
C ASP A 241 -49.01 -43.09 11.39
N GLY A 242 -48.83 -42.46 12.56
CA GLY A 242 -49.93 -41.91 13.35
C GLY A 242 -50.67 -40.77 12.62
N LEU A 243 -49.99 -39.94 11.84
CA LEU A 243 -50.62 -38.90 11.02
C LEU A 243 -51.40 -39.51 9.84
N THR A 244 -50.87 -40.58 9.24
CA THR A 244 -51.56 -41.35 8.20
C THR A 244 -52.78 -42.06 8.75
N ASP A 245 -52.70 -42.64 9.96
CA ASP A 245 -53.83 -43.26 10.67
C ASP A 245 -54.90 -42.24 11.08
N LEU A 246 -54.49 -41.03 11.46
CA LEU A 246 -55.42 -39.95 11.82
C LEU A 246 -56.15 -39.41 10.58
N ILE A 247 -55.42 -39.23 9.47
CA ILE A 247 -56.00 -38.92 8.15
C ILE A 247 -56.91 -40.07 7.69
N ALA A 248 -56.49 -41.33 7.83
CA ALA A 248 -57.28 -42.50 7.46
C ALA A 248 -58.53 -42.67 8.33
N ARG A 249 -58.48 -42.31 9.63
CA ARG A 249 -59.67 -42.24 10.50
C ARG A 249 -60.62 -41.11 10.12
N ASP A 250 -60.10 -39.94 9.76
CA ASP A 250 -60.93 -38.81 9.33
C ASP A 250 -61.47 -39.00 7.90
N LEU A 251 -60.82 -39.82 7.07
CA LEU A 251 -61.29 -40.27 5.76
C LEU A 251 -62.02 -41.64 5.79
N HIS A 252 -62.26 -42.23 6.96
CA HIS A 252 -62.81 -43.59 7.05
C HIS A 252 -64.23 -43.66 6.43
N PRO A 253 -64.49 -44.59 5.47
CA PRO A 253 -65.76 -44.67 4.74
C PRO A 253 -67.00 -44.88 5.60
N ALA A 254 -66.85 -45.31 6.85
CA ALA A 254 -67.96 -45.51 7.78
C ALA A 254 -68.69 -44.20 8.18
N ARG A 255 -68.08 -43.03 7.96
CA ARG A 255 -68.79 -41.73 8.04
C ARG A 255 -69.44 -41.30 6.71
N LEU A 256 -69.11 -41.98 5.61
CA LEU A 256 -69.67 -41.76 4.28
C LEU A 256 -70.79 -42.74 3.93
N LEU A 257 -70.96 -43.82 4.69
CA LEU A 257 -71.89 -44.92 4.42
C LEU A 257 -72.80 -45.19 5.63
N HIS A 258 -73.87 -44.41 5.74
CA HIS A 258 -75.11 -44.93 6.33
C HIS A 258 -75.96 -45.47 5.19
N THR A 259 -76.29 -46.77 5.25
CA THR A 259 -77.58 -47.45 4.95
C THR A 259 -77.28 -48.87 4.45
N ASP A 260 -78.02 -49.83 5.02
CA ASP A 260 -77.88 -51.28 4.93
C ASP A 260 -78.83 -51.86 3.84
N GLU A 261 -78.47 -53.03 3.30
CA GLU A 261 -79.15 -53.90 2.28
C GLU A 261 -78.32 -54.16 0.99
N ASP A 262 -77.22 -54.92 1.04
CA ASP A 262 -76.58 -55.38 -0.22
C ASP A 262 -75.67 -56.64 -0.12
N LEU A 263 -76.02 -57.60 0.74
CA LEU A 263 -75.16 -58.74 1.08
C LEU A 263 -74.90 -59.75 -0.07
N VAL A 264 -75.68 -59.72 -1.16
CA VAL A 264 -75.49 -60.61 -2.32
C VAL A 264 -74.57 -59.99 -3.37
N GLY A 265 -74.63 -58.66 -3.57
CA GLY A 265 -73.62 -57.92 -4.34
C GLY A 265 -72.25 -57.88 -3.63
N GLN A 266 -72.24 -57.96 -2.29
CA GLN A 266 -71.02 -57.96 -1.48
C GLN A 266 -70.17 -59.23 -1.66
N LEU A 267 -70.74 -60.37 -2.06
CA LEU A 267 -69.98 -61.62 -2.27
C LEU A 267 -69.28 -61.65 -3.63
N GLU A 268 -69.89 -61.09 -4.68
CA GLU A 268 -69.22 -60.84 -5.97
C GLU A 268 -68.21 -59.70 -5.84
N ALA A 269 -68.51 -58.66 -5.05
CA ALA A 269 -67.55 -57.62 -4.69
C ALA A 269 -66.39 -58.17 -3.83
N ALA A 270 -66.64 -59.16 -2.97
CA ALA A 270 -65.61 -59.86 -2.17
C ALA A 270 -64.66 -60.69 -3.05
N GLN A 271 -65.18 -61.35 -4.09
CA GLN A 271 -64.35 -62.03 -5.08
C GLN A 271 -63.56 -61.05 -5.96
N ALA A 272 -64.16 -59.92 -6.35
CA ALA A 272 -63.44 -58.84 -7.04
C ALA A 272 -62.36 -58.20 -6.16
N THR A 273 -62.60 -58.05 -4.84
CA THR A 273 -61.59 -57.56 -3.89
C THR A 273 -60.51 -58.61 -3.59
N ALA A 274 -60.82 -59.90 -3.59
CA ALA A 274 -59.81 -60.96 -3.47
C ALA A 274 -58.90 -61.01 -4.71
N ALA A 275 -59.46 -60.86 -5.91
CA ALA A 275 -58.67 -60.75 -7.15
C ALA A 275 -57.84 -59.46 -7.17
N ALA A 276 -58.40 -58.35 -6.69
CA ALA A 276 -57.67 -57.10 -6.51
C ALA A 276 -56.54 -57.23 -5.47
N ALA A 277 -56.76 -57.96 -4.37
CA ALA A 277 -55.75 -58.21 -3.33
C ALA A 277 -54.58 -59.07 -3.85
N VAL A 278 -54.85 -60.04 -4.72
CA VAL A 278 -53.79 -60.83 -5.39
C VAL A 278 -53.02 -59.97 -6.41
N ALA A 279 -53.71 -59.08 -7.13
CA ALA A 279 -53.06 -58.11 -8.00
C ALA A 279 -52.21 -57.10 -7.21
N ASP A 280 -52.69 -56.63 -6.06
CA ASP A 280 -51.96 -55.75 -5.15
C ASP A 280 -50.77 -56.46 -4.49
N ALA A 281 -50.89 -57.75 -4.16
CA ALA A 281 -49.77 -58.53 -3.65
C ALA A 281 -48.66 -58.68 -4.71
N LYS A 282 -49.02 -58.94 -5.97
CA LYS A 282 -48.07 -58.94 -7.10
C LYS A 282 -47.47 -57.56 -7.34
N ALA A 283 -48.26 -56.50 -7.26
CA ALA A 283 -47.76 -55.13 -7.37
C ALA A 283 -46.82 -54.77 -6.21
N ALA A 284 -47.10 -55.26 -5.00
CA ALA A 284 -46.23 -55.09 -3.83
C ALA A 284 -44.91 -55.85 -3.97
N THR A 285 -44.91 -57.05 -4.59
CA THR A 285 -43.66 -57.78 -4.86
C THR A 285 -42.81 -57.06 -5.92
N ALA A 286 -43.44 -56.54 -6.98
CA ALA A 286 -42.75 -55.73 -7.98
C ALA A 286 -42.15 -54.44 -7.37
N ARG A 287 -42.89 -53.76 -6.47
CA ARG A 287 -42.38 -52.61 -5.73
C ARG A 287 -41.21 -52.97 -4.78
N ALA A 288 -41.19 -54.18 -4.23
CA ALA A 288 -40.11 -54.64 -3.37
C ALA A 288 -38.82 -54.92 -4.17
N ASP A 289 -38.94 -55.50 -5.37
CA ASP A 289 -37.81 -55.72 -6.28
C ASP A 289 -37.24 -54.38 -6.81
N ASP A 290 -38.11 -53.43 -7.15
CA ASP A 290 -37.70 -52.06 -7.51
C ASP A 290 -37.02 -51.34 -6.34
N GLY A 291 -37.52 -51.52 -5.11
CA GLY A 291 -36.90 -50.99 -3.90
C GLY A 291 -35.51 -51.57 -3.61
N ALA A 292 -35.32 -52.87 -3.86
CA ALA A 292 -34.02 -53.52 -3.73
C ALA A 292 -33.00 -53.02 -4.77
N ALA A 293 -33.47 -52.71 -6.00
CA ALA A 293 -32.63 -52.08 -7.02
C ALA A 293 -32.22 -50.65 -6.64
N GLN A 294 -33.16 -49.85 -6.11
CA GLN A 294 -32.88 -48.50 -5.63
C GLN A 294 -31.89 -48.48 -4.45
N LEU A 295 -32.00 -49.44 -3.52
CA LEU A 295 -31.06 -49.56 -2.39
C LEU A 295 -29.63 -49.86 -2.85
N ARG A 296 -29.45 -50.71 -3.87
CA ARG A 296 -28.12 -50.98 -4.45
C ARG A 296 -27.55 -49.75 -5.13
N GLU A 297 -28.36 -49.03 -5.92
CA GLU A 297 -27.93 -47.78 -6.56
C GLU A 297 -27.55 -46.72 -5.52
N GLU A 298 -28.28 -46.63 -4.41
CA GLU A 298 -27.94 -45.69 -3.33
C GLU A 298 -26.66 -46.09 -2.59
N GLN A 299 -26.41 -47.40 -2.38
CA GLN A 299 -25.14 -47.89 -1.82
C GLN A 299 -23.95 -47.59 -2.74
N ASP A 300 -24.11 -47.76 -4.05
CA ASP A 300 -23.08 -47.41 -5.04
C ASP A 300 -22.82 -45.89 -5.05
N ARG A 301 -23.86 -45.06 -4.94
CA ARG A 301 -23.68 -43.60 -4.80
C ARG A 301 -22.97 -43.23 -3.50
N ARG A 302 -23.28 -43.89 -2.38
CA ARG A 302 -22.62 -43.62 -1.09
C ARG A 302 -21.13 -43.97 -1.13
N THR A 303 -20.79 -45.14 -1.67
CA THR A 303 -19.38 -45.54 -1.83
C THR A 303 -18.62 -44.62 -2.78
N GLN A 304 -19.27 -44.13 -3.85
CA GLN A 304 -18.69 -43.12 -4.73
C GLN A 304 -18.42 -41.79 -4.00
N VAL A 305 -19.39 -41.30 -3.21
CA VAL A 305 -19.23 -40.06 -2.43
C VAL A 305 -18.14 -40.20 -1.36
N GLU A 306 -18.05 -41.35 -0.69
CA GLU A 306 -16.98 -41.62 0.28
C GLU A 306 -15.60 -41.62 -0.39
N ALA A 307 -15.47 -42.23 -1.56
CA ALA A 307 -14.23 -42.21 -2.33
C ALA A 307 -13.84 -40.79 -2.79
N GLU A 308 -14.82 -39.98 -3.22
CA GLU A 308 -14.59 -38.57 -3.57
C GLU A 308 -14.17 -37.74 -2.35
N LEU A 309 -14.79 -37.97 -1.19
CA LEU A 309 -14.45 -37.28 0.05
C LEU A 309 -13.01 -37.61 0.49
N GLN A 310 -12.62 -38.88 0.42
CA GLN A 310 -11.26 -39.32 0.74
C GLN A 310 -10.24 -38.69 -0.21
N ALA A 311 -10.52 -38.64 -1.51
CA ALA A 311 -9.66 -37.96 -2.48
C ALA A 311 -9.56 -36.44 -2.25
N VAL A 312 -10.61 -35.80 -1.73
CA VAL A 312 -10.59 -34.38 -1.35
C VAL A 312 -9.73 -34.17 -0.10
N MET A 313 -9.82 -35.05 0.90
CA MET A 313 -8.99 -35.00 2.10
C MET A 313 -7.50 -35.14 1.77
N GLU A 314 -7.11 -36.13 0.97
CA GLU A 314 -5.71 -36.32 0.55
C GLU A 314 -5.17 -35.09 -0.21
N ARG A 315 -6.00 -34.47 -1.05
CA ARG A 315 -5.62 -33.22 -1.74
C ARG A 315 -5.45 -32.07 -0.76
N ALA A 316 -6.31 -31.97 0.25
CA ALA A 316 -6.24 -30.93 1.27
C ALA A 316 -4.97 -31.09 2.12
N GLU A 317 -4.61 -32.32 2.53
CA GLU A 317 -3.37 -32.61 3.24
C GLU A 317 -2.14 -32.28 2.39
N ALA A 318 -2.12 -32.69 1.12
CA ALA A 318 -1.02 -32.35 0.20
C ALA A 318 -0.91 -30.84 -0.07
N GLU A 319 -2.01 -30.10 0.00
CA GLU A 319 -2.01 -28.64 -0.12
C GLU A 319 -1.54 -27.96 1.17
N ALA A 320 -1.91 -28.50 2.34
CA ALA A 320 -1.43 -28.03 3.64
C ALA A 320 0.10 -28.19 3.74
N LEU A 321 0.65 -29.33 3.30
CA LEU A 321 2.10 -29.57 3.27
C LEU A 321 2.81 -28.55 2.37
N ARG A 322 2.26 -28.30 1.17
CA ARG A 322 2.80 -27.29 0.25
C ARG A 322 2.76 -25.87 0.81
N ARG A 323 1.74 -25.53 1.62
CA ARG A 323 1.66 -24.24 2.31
C ARG A 323 2.69 -24.12 3.42
N ALA A 324 2.97 -25.20 4.15
CA ALA A 324 4.06 -25.23 5.13
C ALA A 324 5.42 -24.98 4.45
N ASP A 325 5.73 -25.72 3.37
CA ASP A 325 6.98 -25.53 2.60
C ASP A 325 7.09 -24.12 1.99
N ALA A 326 5.97 -23.48 1.67
CA ALA A 326 5.94 -22.11 1.16
C ALA A 326 6.20 -21.09 2.27
N ALA A 327 5.70 -21.34 3.49
CA ALA A 327 5.97 -20.51 4.66
C ALA A 327 7.45 -20.55 5.04
N ASP A 328 8.06 -21.73 5.09
CA ASP A 328 9.48 -21.91 5.40
C ASP A 328 10.39 -21.19 4.38
N ARG A 329 10.02 -21.26 3.09
CA ARG A 329 10.72 -20.52 2.03
C ARG A 329 10.54 -19.01 2.16
N ALA A 330 9.37 -18.54 2.57
CA ALA A 330 9.12 -17.12 2.79
C ALA A 330 9.93 -16.59 3.98
N GLU A 331 10.05 -17.36 5.06
CA GLU A 331 10.90 -17.03 6.20
C GLU A 331 12.38 -16.96 5.78
N THR A 332 12.87 -17.96 5.06
CA THR A 332 14.25 -17.96 4.52
C THR A 332 14.53 -16.74 3.65
N LEU A 333 13.59 -16.35 2.79
CA LEU A 333 13.73 -15.18 1.92
C LEU A 333 13.70 -13.87 2.72
N ALA A 334 12.87 -13.79 3.77
CA ALA A 334 12.85 -12.63 4.66
C ALA A 334 14.20 -12.46 5.38
N THR A 335 14.80 -13.55 5.88
CA THR A 335 16.14 -13.52 6.47
C THR A 335 17.20 -13.05 5.47
N LEU A 336 17.14 -13.53 4.22
CA LEU A 336 18.08 -13.11 3.18
C LEU A 336 17.92 -11.63 2.81
N MET A 337 16.69 -11.12 2.72
CA MET A 337 16.44 -9.70 2.49
C MET A 337 16.96 -8.83 3.64
N GLN A 338 16.79 -9.27 4.88
CA GLN A 338 17.34 -8.58 6.05
C GLN A 338 18.87 -8.53 6.01
N GLN A 339 19.52 -9.67 5.72
CA GLN A 339 20.98 -9.72 5.55
C GLN A 339 21.48 -8.81 4.42
N GLN A 340 20.73 -8.69 3.31
CA GLN A 340 21.06 -7.74 2.24
C GLN A 340 20.93 -6.28 2.68
N HIS A 341 19.93 -5.94 3.51
CA HIS A 341 19.80 -4.59 4.06
C HIS A 341 20.95 -4.28 5.02
N GLU A 342 21.27 -5.18 5.94
CA GLU A 342 22.40 -5.02 6.86
C GLU A 342 23.74 -4.89 6.11
N ALA A 343 23.95 -5.67 5.05
CA ALA A 343 25.14 -5.56 4.20
C ALA A 343 25.20 -4.22 3.45
N ARG A 344 24.05 -3.71 3.00
CA ARG A 344 23.96 -2.40 2.34
C ARG A 344 24.27 -1.27 3.31
N ASP A 345 23.68 -1.29 4.50
CA ASP A 345 23.92 -0.29 5.54
C ASP A 345 25.40 -0.30 5.97
N ALA A 346 26.02 -1.49 6.07
CA ALA A 346 27.44 -1.62 6.34
C ALA A 346 28.32 -1.02 5.21
N ALA A 347 27.96 -1.26 3.95
CA ALA A 347 28.65 -0.67 2.81
C ALA A 347 28.50 0.86 2.77
N GLU A 348 27.30 1.39 3.04
CA GLU A 348 27.05 2.82 3.13
C GLU A 348 27.89 3.46 4.27
N ALA A 349 27.97 2.80 5.44
CA ALA A 349 28.82 3.25 6.54
C ALA A 349 30.32 3.22 6.18
N GLU A 350 30.79 2.22 5.43
CA GLU A 350 32.17 2.16 4.95
C GLU A 350 32.47 3.27 3.94
N THR A 351 31.54 3.55 3.01
CA THR A 351 31.71 4.68 2.08
C THR A 351 31.77 6.03 2.80
N ALA A 352 30.99 6.22 3.86
CA ALA A 352 31.03 7.43 4.68
C ALA A 352 32.38 7.59 5.43
N ARG A 353 32.93 6.49 5.95
CA ARG A 353 34.28 6.49 6.57
C ARG A 353 35.37 6.83 5.54
N LEU A 354 35.27 6.28 4.33
CA LEU A 354 36.21 6.59 3.26
C LEU A 354 36.11 8.06 2.84
N SER A 355 34.91 8.65 2.77
CA SER A 355 34.77 10.08 2.47
C SER A 355 35.40 10.97 3.54
N GLU A 356 35.21 10.64 4.83
CA GLU A 356 35.83 11.38 5.94
C GLU A 356 37.37 11.31 5.88
N LEU A 357 37.92 10.13 5.56
CA LEU A 357 39.36 9.93 5.41
C LEU A 357 39.91 10.73 4.22
N VAL A 358 39.18 10.79 3.11
CA VAL A 358 39.55 11.62 1.94
C VAL A 358 39.55 13.10 2.31
N GLU A 359 38.54 13.61 3.01
CA GLU A 359 38.51 15.00 3.48
C GLU A 359 39.67 15.31 4.42
N GLN A 360 40.00 14.39 5.33
CA GLN A 360 41.14 14.52 6.24
C GLN A 360 42.47 14.58 5.48
N LEU A 361 42.68 13.69 4.51
CA LEU A 361 43.89 13.71 3.67
C LEU A 361 44.00 14.98 2.83
N GLN A 362 42.88 15.51 2.33
CA GLN A 362 42.87 16.79 1.62
C GLN A 362 43.24 17.96 2.54
N SER A 363 42.73 17.97 3.76
CA SER A 363 43.13 18.94 4.78
C SER A 363 44.62 18.86 5.09
N ASP A 364 45.15 17.66 5.33
CA ASP A 364 46.57 17.43 5.62
C ASP A 364 47.47 17.85 4.46
N LEU A 365 47.07 17.55 3.22
CA LEU A 365 47.78 17.98 2.02
C LEU A 365 47.82 19.51 1.92
N THR A 366 46.70 20.18 2.21
CA THR A 366 46.61 21.65 2.18
C THR A 366 47.52 22.27 3.25
N ALA A 367 47.54 21.70 4.46
CA ALA A 367 48.45 22.12 5.53
C ALA A 367 49.92 21.91 5.14
N ALA A 368 50.26 20.77 4.54
CA ALA A 368 51.61 20.48 4.06
C ALA A 368 52.06 21.46 2.96
N GLN A 369 51.16 21.81 2.02
CA GLN A 369 51.42 22.82 0.98
C GLN A 369 51.68 24.20 1.58
N ALA A 370 50.94 24.60 2.62
CA ALA A 370 51.19 25.85 3.34
C ALA A 370 52.56 25.86 4.04
N CYS A 371 52.92 24.75 4.70
CA CYS A 371 54.26 24.56 5.29
C CYS A 371 55.37 24.62 4.23
N TYR A 372 55.15 24.03 3.04
CA TYR A 372 56.10 24.10 1.95
C TYR A 372 56.27 25.53 1.42
N ALA A 373 55.18 26.27 1.19
CA ALA A 373 55.22 27.66 0.73
C ALA A 373 55.94 28.59 1.73
N THR A 374 55.69 28.39 3.03
CA THR A 374 56.42 29.12 4.09
C THR A 374 57.91 28.76 4.15
N ALA A 375 58.27 27.49 3.91
CA ALA A 375 59.67 27.10 3.79
C ALA A 375 60.33 27.71 2.54
N GLU A 376 59.65 27.71 1.39
CA GLU A 376 60.15 28.29 0.14
C GLU A 376 60.39 29.80 0.27
N THR A 377 59.45 30.52 0.91
CA THR A 377 59.65 31.95 1.22
C THR A 377 60.78 32.17 2.23
N ALA A 378 60.95 31.31 3.23
CA ALA A 378 62.07 31.40 4.17
C ALA A 378 63.43 31.15 3.48
N VAL A 379 63.50 30.20 2.55
CA VAL A 379 64.69 29.96 1.70
C VAL A 379 64.96 31.18 0.82
N ALA A 380 63.95 31.73 0.14
CA ALA A 380 64.10 32.94 -0.66
C ALA A 380 64.58 34.16 0.16
N VAL A 381 64.10 34.31 1.39
CA VAL A 381 64.56 35.35 2.33
C VAL A 381 65.99 35.10 2.80
N ALA A 382 66.38 33.85 3.05
CA ALA A 382 67.75 33.47 3.39
C ALA A 382 68.72 33.67 2.21
N GLU A 383 68.29 33.36 0.98
CA GLU A 383 69.01 33.64 -0.25
C GLU A 383 69.14 35.15 -0.49
N ALA A 384 68.09 35.94 -0.24
CA ALA A 384 68.15 37.39 -0.29
C ALA A 384 69.12 37.96 0.78
N LYS A 385 69.15 37.40 1.99
CA LYS A 385 70.10 37.80 3.05
C LYS A 385 71.55 37.40 2.72
N THR A 386 71.77 36.26 2.06
CA THR A 386 73.10 35.86 1.59
C THR A 386 73.53 36.59 0.30
N ALA A 387 72.59 37.13 -0.48
CA ALA A 387 72.88 38.04 -1.58
C ALA A 387 73.35 39.44 -1.12
N VAL A 388 73.09 39.83 0.14
CA VAL A 388 73.58 41.09 0.74
C VAL A 388 75.03 40.98 1.26
N THR A 389 75.62 39.79 1.26
CA THR A 389 77.04 39.56 1.59
C THR A 389 77.80 38.87 0.45
N LYS A 390 77.58 39.32 -0.80
CA LYS A 390 78.61 39.21 -1.85
C LYS A 390 79.41 40.51 -1.90
N PRO A 391 80.76 40.49 -1.74
CA PRO A 391 81.56 41.65 -2.06
C PRO A 391 81.27 42.01 -3.52
N ALA A 392 80.95 43.27 -3.77
CA ALA A 392 80.62 43.80 -5.08
C ALA A 392 81.52 43.18 -6.16
N GLY A 393 80.95 42.29 -6.97
CA GLY A 393 81.61 41.80 -8.17
C GLY A 393 82.00 43.04 -8.95
N LYS A 394 83.32 43.22 -9.17
CA LYS A 394 83.91 44.37 -9.86
C LYS A 394 83.05 44.66 -11.09
N ARG A 395 82.29 45.77 -11.05
CA ARG A 395 81.51 46.25 -12.19
C ARG A 395 82.46 46.26 -13.37
N GLN A 396 82.08 45.57 -14.45
CA GLN A 396 82.86 45.65 -15.66
C GLN A 396 82.98 47.13 -16.04
N PRO A 397 84.20 47.64 -16.27
CA PRO A 397 84.40 49.06 -16.56
C PRO A 397 83.57 49.40 -17.78
N SER A 398 82.80 50.48 -17.69
CA SER A 398 81.91 50.90 -18.78
C SER A 398 82.73 51.10 -20.07
N ALA A 399 82.12 50.96 -21.23
CA ALA A 399 82.81 51.18 -22.50
C ALA A 399 83.52 52.55 -22.53
N ALA A 400 82.91 53.58 -21.94
CA ALA A 400 83.51 54.91 -21.78
C ALA A 400 84.80 54.89 -20.94
N GLU A 401 84.81 54.16 -19.83
CA GLU A 401 85.95 54.05 -18.91
C GLU A 401 87.09 53.22 -19.53
N ARG A 402 86.74 52.17 -20.29
CA ARG A 402 87.70 51.39 -21.08
C ARG A 402 88.35 52.23 -22.17
N ILE A 403 87.56 53.05 -22.88
CA ILE A 403 88.05 53.99 -23.90
C ILE A 403 88.96 55.04 -23.26
N ALA A 404 88.54 55.66 -22.15
CA ALA A 404 89.34 56.65 -21.41
C ALA A 404 90.73 56.12 -21.04
N LYS A 405 90.77 54.91 -20.49
CA LYS A 405 92.01 54.25 -20.07
C LYS A 405 92.90 53.87 -21.25
N ALA A 406 92.32 53.48 -22.39
CA ALA A 406 93.06 53.18 -23.61
C ALA A 406 93.66 54.44 -24.26
N VAL A 407 92.89 55.54 -24.30
CA VAL A 407 93.37 56.85 -24.79
C VAL A 407 94.51 57.36 -23.91
N ALA A 408 94.38 57.28 -22.58
CA ALA A 408 95.43 57.70 -21.63
C ALA A 408 96.74 56.91 -21.79
N ARG A 409 96.66 55.62 -22.12
CA ARG A 409 97.84 54.77 -22.35
C ARG A 409 98.51 54.97 -23.71
N SER A 410 97.80 55.53 -24.69
CA SER A 410 98.30 55.67 -26.07
C SER A 410 97.71 56.91 -26.73
N PRO A 411 98.12 58.13 -26.31
CA PRO A 411 97.48 59.39 -26.73
C PRO A 411 97.58 59.68 -28.23
N LYS A 412 98.53 59.06 -28.94
CA LYS A 412 98.73 59.18 -30.39
C LYS A 412 98.02 58.10 -31.22
N ALA A 413 97.34 57.14 -30.60
CA ALA A 413 96.63 56.09 -31.33
C ALA A 413 95.39 56.64 -32.06
N THR A 414 95.15 56.15 -33.28
CA THR A 414 93.94 56.48 -34.05
C THR A 414 92.71 55.80 -33.46
N ASP A 415 91.51 56.37 -33.70
CA ASP A 415 90.26 55.85 -33.15
C ASP A 415 90.00 54.39 -33.59
N ALA A 416 90.33 54.04 -34.83
CA ALA A 416 90.28 52.67 -35.35
C ALA A 416 91.17 51.69 -34.55
N THR A 417 92.39 52.11 -34.15
CA THR A 417 93.31 51.26 -33.37
C THR A 417 92.78 51.02 -31.95
N ILE A 418 92.18 52.04 -31.33
CA ILE A 418 91.57 51.93 -29.99
C ILE A 418 90.30 51.07 -30.04
N ALA A 419 89.50 51.22 -31.10
CA ALA A 419 88.29 50.45 -31.38
C ALA A 419 88.59 48.95 -31.52
N ALA A 420 89.54 48.60 -32.38
CA ALA A 420 89.98 47.21 -32.59
C ALA A 420 90.52 46.57 -31.29
N ARG A 421 91.25 47.33 -30.47
CA ARG A 421 91.83 46.82 -29.21
C ARG A 421 90.78 46.55 -28.12
N LEU A 422 89.67 47.29 -28.13
CA LEU A 422 88.62 47.17 -27.11
C LEU A 422 87.43 46.34 -27.58
N ASP A 423 87.44 45.86 -28.83
CA ASP A 423 86.32 45.20 -29.50
C ASP A 423 85.06 46.10 -29.50
N LEU A 424 85.25 47.36 -29.90
CA LEU A 424 84.20 48.38 -29.98
C LEU A 424 84.17 48.97 -31.40
N SER A 425 83.03 49.50 -31.83
CA SER A 425 82.95 50.22 -33.10
C SER A 425 83.67 51.57 -33.02
N GLU A 426 84.31 51.97 -34.12
CA GLU A 426 85.03 53.26 -34.20
C GLU A 426 84.11 54.46 -33.90
N ALA A 427 82.83 54.38 -34.30
CA ALA A 427 81.81 55.37 -33.96
C ALA A 427 81.60 55.52 -32.44
N THR A 428 81.67 54.42 -31.68
CA THR A 428 81.53 54.42 -30.22
C THR A 428 82.73 55.07 -29.55
N VAL A 429 83.95 54.76 -30.03
CA VAL A 429 85.19 55.41 -29.56
C VAL A 429 85.15 56.91 -29.82
N LYS A 430 84.80 57.32 -31.04
CA LYS A 430 84.71 58.73 -31.45
C LYS A 430 83.67 59.51 -30.63
N ARG A 431 82.52 58.90 -30.34
CA ARG A 431 81.47 59.51 -29.52
C ARG A 431 81.94 59.78 -28.08
N HIS A 432 82.59 58.82 -27.45
CA HIS A 432 83.06 58.98 -26.07
C HIS A 432 84.30 59.88 -25.96
N ARG A 433 85.19 59.88 -26.96
CA ARG A 433 86.33 60.79 -27.03
C ARG A 433 85.90 62.25 -27.19
N ARG A 434 84.87 62.51 -28.00
CA ARG A 434 84.25 63.85 -28.10
C ARG A 434 83.59 64.29 -26.80
N ARG A 435 82.88 63.38 -26.10
CA ARG A 435 82.20 63.71 -24.84
C ARG A 435 83.18 64.11 -23.74
N GLN A 436 84.34 63.44 -23.65
CA GLN A 436 85.40 63.83 -22.70
C GLN A 436 85.98 65.22 -22.97
N ALA A 437 86.05 65.65 -24.24
CA ALA A 437 86.48 67.00 -24.57
C ALA A 437 85.43 68.07 -24.21
N VAL A 438 84.15 67.69 -24.06
CA VAL A 438 83.04 68.59 -23.69
C VAL A 438 82.84 68.64 -22.17
N ASP A 439 83.05 67.53 -21.46
CA ASP A 439 82.92 67.44 -19.99
C ASP A 439 84.10 68.10 -19.23
N SER A 440 85.05 68.74 -19.92
CA SER A 440 86.12 69.54 -19.30
C SER A 440 85.73 71.01 -19.07
N VAL A 441 84.50 71.41 -19.44
CA VAL A 441 84.00 72.78 -19.29
C VAL A 441 82.66 72.76 -18.55
N SER A 442 82.70 73.24 -17.30
CA SER A 442 81.57 73.71 -16.47
C SER A 442 80.63 72.68 -15.80
N THR A 443 80.83 72.48 -14.50
CA THR A 443 79.78 72.17 -13.51
C THR A 443 79.29 73.47 -12.86
N PRO A 444 77.98 73.59 -12.55
CA PRO A 444 77.60 74.01 -11.20
C PRO A 444 76.56 73.09 -10.54
N ASP A 445 76.67 73.03 -9.22
CA ASP A 445 75.90 72.26 -8.24
C ASP A 445 74.38 72.58 -8.22
N GLY A 446 73.56 71.62 -7.78
CA GLY A 446 72.19 71.93 -7.35
C GLY A 446 71.24 70.77 -7.04
N GLN A 447 71.16 70.43 -5.76
CA GLN A 447 69.95 70.06 -4.97
C GLN A 447 69.18 68.75 -5.20
N GLN A 448 69.18 67.97 -4.10
CA GLN A 448 68.29 66.86 -3.77
C GLN A 448 66.90 67.36 -3.36
N ALA A 449 65.84 66.68 -3.84
CA ALA A 449 64.49 66.79 -3.32
C ALA A 449 63.96 65.42 -2.91
N THR A 450 63.58 65.31 -1.64
CA THR A 450 62.89 64.18 -1.00
C THR A 450 61.40 64.19 -1.37
N GLY A 451 60.86 63.04 -1.76
CA GLY A 451 59.45 62.88 -2.13
C GLY A 451 58.84 61.60 -1.54
N SER A 452 58.09 61.79 -0.47
CA SER A 452 57.27 60.80 0.25
C SER A 452 56.00 60.47 -0.55
N VAL A 453 55.54 59.21 -0.54
CA VAL A 453 54.22 58.79 -1.06
C VAL A 453 53.48 57.98 0.01
N PRO A 454 52.19 58.26 0.29
CA PRO A 454 51.43 57.61 1.36
C PRO A 454 50.65 56.37 0.91
N LEU A 455 50.43 55.48 1.88
CA LEU A 455 49.50 54.34 1.88
C LEU A 455 48.03 54.81 1.89
N LEU A 456 47.20 54.17 1.07
CA LEU A 456 45.74 54.27 1.09
C LEU A 456 45.12 52.87 0.86
N HIS A 457 44.32 52.43 1.83
CA HIS A 457 43.04 51.69 1.75
C HIS A 457 42.90 50.43 0.86
N ALA A 458 42.04 49.43 1.13
CA ALA A 458 40.99 49.21 2.13
C ALA A 458 40.48 47.75 2.01
N ALA A 459 39.68 47.38 3.02
CA ALA A 459 38.54 46.45 3.02
C ALA A 459 38.80 44.96 2.80
#